data_AF-A0A1Y1ZAW6-F1
#
_entry.id   AF-A0A1Y1ZAW6-F1
#
_cell.length_a   1.000
_cell.length_b   1.000
_cell.length_c   1.000
_cell.angle_alpha   90.00
_cell.angle_beta   90.00
_cell.angle_gamma   90.00
#
_symmetry.space_group_name_H-M   'P 1'
#
loop_
_entity.id
_entity.type
_entity.pdbx_description
1 polymer ?
#
loop_
_entity_poly.entity_id
_entity_poly.type
_entity_poly.pdbx_seq_one_letter_code
_entity_poly.pdbx_strand_id
1 'polypeptide(L)'
;MYKNDILYCENPICKSNCPNNTATCIAYYSELYNDIEKNICECMPGWKNENCNEKVYIDLSFFFISYSNPLTCMLKFLFKNFGMSTILMIQVMNTLLGYFLGISFQSSEIKSNTAYPVESIKVINKKDHLNKFDKNMTIDNRSSLYNSNENSLFTKESKIDGNNFEELYTHYINKKKESSINMEYLNTVYGKQGKHDLIKKIKFIYYSILEIVFIYIILNIVILLFSIIDVIFENKNIKNNKDYNIIQNKNGEWVYKCNIETLDFSLNMIYLLIYISIIQKSVINYIIFKKQKRENIWLEVIFNSWGYLMIFILFSMDNIYYIIKKKGDDYYSFFVYPNKKLCILHHSYTCGCVLEKKSNEDTSDENIEEFISFYLFCSDILINYNGRIKFITMKNKLKFLSC
;
A
#
# COMPACT_ATOMS: atom_id res chain seq x y z
N MET A 1 -41.47 -10.25 -41.43
CA MET A 1 -41.83 -9.85 -42.82
C MET A 1 -42.86 -10.81 -43.37
N TYR A 2 -43.62 -10.44 -44.39
CA TYR A 2 -44.59 -11.34 -45.05
C TYR A 2 -44.09 -11.72 -46.45
N LYS A 3 -44.01 -13.02 -46.75
CA LYS A 3 -43.70 -13.55 -48.09
C LYS A 3 -44.76 -14.58 -48.41
N ASN A 4 -45.56 -14.30 -49.43
CA ASN A 4 -46.77 -15.07 -49.77
C ASN A 4 -47.74 -15.17 -48.58
N ASP A 5 -48.02 -14.05 -47.91
CA ASP A 5 -48.92 -13.97 -46.73
C ASP A 5 -48.50 -14.79 -45.50
N ILE A 6 -47.29 -15.35 -45.48
CA ILE A 6 -46.73 -16.04 -44.31
C ILE A 6 -45.71 -15.14 -43.62
N LEU A 7 -45.86 -14.98 -42.31
CA LEU A 7 -44.91 -14.23 -41.49
C LEU A 7 -43.62 -15.03 -41.33
N TYR A 8 -42.50 -14.43 -41.75
CA TYR A 8 -41.18 -15.04 -41.72
C TYR A 8 -40.13 -14.03 -41.26
N CYS A 9 -39.05 -14.55 -40.68
CA CYS A 9 -37.93 -13.76 -40.20
C CYS A 9 -36.84 -13.72 -41.26
N GLU A 10 -36.38 -12.53 -41.63
CA GLU A 10 -35.15 -12.34 -42.39
C GLU A 10 -34.14 -11.64 -41.51
N ASN A 11 -32.86 -11.91 -41.77
CA ASN A 11 -31.78 -11.13 -41.20
C ASN A 11 -31.77 -9.74 -41.86
N PRO A 12 -31.53 -8.66 -41.10
CA PRO A 12 -31.44 -7.31 -41.66
C PRO A 12 -30.29 -7.23 -42.67
N ILE A 13 -30.55 -6.55 -43.79
CA ILE A 13 -29.55 -6.33 -44.84
C ILE A 13 -29.02 -4.92 -44.66
N CYS A 14 -27.73 -4.77 -44.38
CA CYS A 14 -27.11 -3.47 -44.17
C CYS A 14 -26.62 -2.83 -45.48
N LYS A 15 -26.43 -1.51 -45.43
CA LYS A 15 -25.72 -0.75 -46.47
C LYS A 15 -24.32 -1.33 -46.68
N SER A 16 -23.80 -1.21 -47.91
CA SER A 16 -22.46 -1.69 -48.28
C SER A 16 -21.32 -1.09 -47.45
N ASN A 17 -21.57 0.04 -46.80
CA ASN A 17 -20.59 0.73 -45.95
C ASN A 17 -20.50 0.16 -44.52
N CYS A 18 -21.38 -0.79 -44.15
CA CYS A 18 -21.36 -1.45 -42.85
C CYS A 18 -20.43 -2.68 -42.89
N PRO A 19 -19.24 -2.63 -42.27
CA PRO A 19 -18.28 -3.72 -42.32
C PRO A 19 -18.70 -4.92 -41.46
N ASN A 20 -18.72 -6.11 -42.05
CA ASN A 20 -19.15 -7.35 -41.37
C ASN A 20 -18.25 -7.78 -40.19
N ASN A 21 -17.02 -7.27 -40.09
CA ASN A 21 -16.05 -7.67 -39.07
C ASN A 21 -15.97 -6.71 -37.87
N THR A 22 -16.49 -5.49 -37.98
CA THR A 22 -16.43 -4.48 -36.90
C THR A 22 -17.79 -3.92 -36.51
N ALA A 23 -18.86 -4.34 -37.19
CA ALA A 23 -20.21 -3.89 -36.94
C ALA A 23 -21.23 -5.03 -37.05
N THR A 24 -22.41 -4.79 -36.48
CA THR A 24 -23.57 -5.67 -36.49
C THR A 24 -24.75 -4.92 -37.09
N CYS A 25 -25.47 -5.57 -38.00
CA CYS A 25 -26.63 -4.97 -38.64
C CYS A 25 -27.89 -5.16 -37.78
N ILE A 26 -28.61 -4.07 -37.49
CA ILE A 26 -29.83 -4.10 -36.69
C ILE A 26 -30.99 -3.56 -37.52
N ALA A 27 -32.11 -4.30 -37.50
CA ALA A 27 -33.34 -3.88 -38.17
C ALA A 27 -33.94 -2.65 -37.50
N TYR A 28 -34.47 -1.72 -38.29
CA TYR A 28 -35.23 -0.59 -37.76
C TYR A 28 -36.64 -1.05 -37.35
N TYR A 29 -36.93 -1.02 -36.05
CA TYR A 29 -38.09 -1.68 -35.44
C TYR A 29 -39.48 -1.20 -35.90
N SER A 30 -39.57 -0.08 -36.63
CA SER A 30 -40.86 0.49 -37.02
C SER A 30 -41.40 -0.04 -38.35
N GLU A 31 -40.68 -0.90 -39.07
CA GLU A 31 -41.05 -1.26 -40.44
C GLU A 31 -41.41 -2.74 -40.61
N LEU A 32 -42.46 -2.98 -41.40
CA LEU A 32 -42.91 -4.33 -41.77
C LEU A 32 -42.03 -4.98 -42.86
N TYR A 33 -41.20 -4.17 -43.54
CA TYR A 33 -40.34 -4.55 -44.66
C TYR A 33 -38.86 -4.23 -44.36
N ASN A 34 -37.94 -5.00 -44.96
CA ASN A 34 -36.49 -4.86 -44.76
C ASN A 34 -35.96 -3.69 -45.61
N ASP A 35 -36.08 -2.47 -45.13
CA ASP A 35 -35.52 -1.33 -45.84
C ASP A 35 -34.02 -1.18 -45.53
N ILE A 36 -33.18 -1.49 -46.53
CA ILE A 36 -31.71 -1.38 -46.44
C ILE A 36 -31.30 0.04 -46.04
N GLU A 37 -32.07 1.06 -46.44
CA GLU A 37 -31.74 2.45 -46.17
C GLU A 37 -31.95 2.85 -44.70
N LYS A 38 -32.78 2.11 -43.96
CA LYS A 38 -33.16 2.40 -42.58
C LYS A 38 -32.51 1.49 -41.55
N ASN A 39 -31.98 0.35 -41.96
CA ASN A 39 -31.23 -0.54 -41.07
C ASN A 39 -30.02 0.17 -40.46
N ILE A 40 -29.79 -0.07 -39.17
CA ILE A 40 -28.77 0.60 -38.37
C ILE A 40 -27.51 -0.28 -38.34
N CYS A 41 -26.37 0.32 -38.66
CA CYS A 41 -25.06 -0.32 -38.47
C CYS A 41 -24.58 0.00 -37.04
N GLU A 42 -24.64 -0.98 -36.13
CA GLU A 42 -24.15 -0.83 -34.76
C GLU A 42 -22.72 -1.35 -34.63
N CYS A 43 -21.79 -0.48 -34.23
CA CYS A 43 -20.40 -0.86 -34.06
C CYS A 43 -20.21 -1.85 -32.90
N MET A 44 -19.37 -2.86 -33.10
CA MET A 44 -18.96 -3.76 -32.03
C MET A 44 -18.14 -3.00 -30.97
N PRO A 45 -18.11 -3.47 -29.71
CA PRO A 45 -17.31 -2.86 -28.66
C PRO A 45 -15.85 -2.64 -29.09
N GLY A 46 -15.36 -1.40 -28.98
CA GLY A 46 -14.02 -1.01 -29.41
C GLY A 46 -13.96 -0.35 -30.80
N TRP A 47 -15.09 -0.09 -31.45
CA TRP A 47 -15.17 0.64 -32.73
C TRP A 47 -16.15 1.82 -32.63
N LYS A 48 -15.90 2.88 -33.39
CA LYS A 48 -16.73 4.08 -33.49
C LYS A 48 -16.77 4.62 -34.93
N ASN A 49 -17.55 5.69 -35.12
CA ASN A 49 -17.86 6.36 -36.38
C ASN A 49 -18.96 5.63 -37.19
N GLU A 50 -19.58 6.33 -38.14
CA GLU A 50 -20.74 5.84 -38.91
C GLU A 50 -20.48 4.52 -39.64
N ASN A 51 -19.22 4.28 -40.04
CA ASN A 51 -18.80 3.07 -40.73
C ASN A 51 -18.04 2.09 -39.82
N CYS A 52 -17.96 2.32 -38.50
CA CYS A 52 -17.24 1.44 -37.56
C CYS A 52 -15.78 1.13 -37.95
N ASN A 53 -15.13 2.04 -38.65
CA ASN A 53 -13.77 1.90 -39.16
C ASN A 53 -12.72 2.50 -38.23
N GLU A 54 -13.14 3.28 -37.23
CA GLU A 54 -12.24 3.91 -36.28
C GLU A 54 -12.23 3.11 -34.98
N LYS A 55 -11.07 2.58 -34.60
CA LYS A 55 -10.92 1.85 -33.34
C LYS A 55 -11.01 2.83 -32.16
N VAL A 56 -11.90 2.56 -31.21
CA VAL A 56 -11.97 3.26 -29.94
C VAL A 56 -10.78 2.81 -29.11
N TYR A 57 -9.73 3.61 -29.08
CA TYR A 57 -8.69 3.47 -28.08
C TYR A 57 -9.22 4.04 -26.77
N ILE A 58 -9.35 3.20 -25.75
CA ILE A 58 -9.58 3.65 -24.38
C ILE A 58 -8.43 4.59 -24.05
N ASP A 59 -8.76 5.86 -23.87
CA ASP A 59 -7.76 6.85 -23.55
C ASP A 59 -7.36 6.69 -22.09
N LEU A 60 -6.32 5.89 -21.84
CA LEU A 60 -5.72 5.74 -20.52
C LEU A 60 -5.02 7.03 -20.05
N SER A 61 -5.03 8.12 -20.84
CA SER A 61 -4.52 9.42 -20.41
C SER A 61 -5.21 9.97 -19.16
N PHE A 62 -6.40 9.49 -18.78
CA PHE A 62 -6.97 9.85 -17.47
C PHE A 62 -6.14 9.33 -16.27
N PHE A 63 -5.36 8.25 -16.47
CA PHE A 63 -4.39 7.78 -15.48
C PHE A 63 -3.03 8.50 -15.56
N PHE A 64 -2.72 9.11 -16.71
CA PHE A 64 -1.49 9.87 -16.95
C PHE A 64 -1.85 11.36 -17.07
N ILE A 65 -1.98 12.00 -15.91
CA ILE A 65 -2.42 13.39 -15.84
C ILE A 65 -1.34 14.24 -16.49
N SER A 66 -1.59 14.71 -17.70
CA SER A 66 -0.65 15.57 -18.40
C SER A 66 -0.53 16.91 -17.68
N TYR A 67 0.68 17.31 -17.32
CA TYR A 67 0.94 18.49 -16.50
C TYR A 67 1.28 19.70 -17.38
N SER A 68 0.78 20.88 -17.00
CA SER A 68 1.12 22.13 -17.70
C SER A 68 2.55 22.60 -17.40
N ASN A 69 3.10 22.27 -16.22
CA ASN A 69 4.45 22.67 -15.81
C ASN A 69 5.14 21.58 -14.96
N PRO A 70 6.48 21.45 -15.02
CA PRO A 70 7.26 20.48 -14.22
C PRO A 70 7.07 20.65 -12.71
N LEU A 71 6.98 21.89 -12.22
CA LEU A 71 6.72 22.19 -10.80
C LEU A 71 5.38 21.62 -10.33
N THR A 72 4.34 21.73 -11.17
CA THR A 72 3.00 21.21 -10.85
C THR A 72 3.02 19.67 -10.79
N CYS A 73 3.77 19.01 -11.68
CA CYS A 73 3.98 17.56 -11.60
C CYS A 73 4.66 17.16 -10.28
N MET A 74 5.76 17.83 -9.93
CA MET A 74 6.51 17.57 -8.70
C MET A 74 5.64 17.78 -7.45
N LEU A 75 4.92 18.90 -7.36
CA LEU A 75 4.06 19.17 -6.20
C LEU A 75 2.95 18.13 -6.06
N LYS A 76 2.30 17.72 -7.16
CA LYS A 76 1.25 16.72 -7.12
C LYS A 76 1.79 15.34 -6.73
N PHE A 77 2.96 14.97 -7.25
CA PHE A 77 3.68 13.77 -6.84
C PHE A 77 3.99 13.78 -5.34
N LEU A 78 4.51 14.90 -4.81
CA LEU A 78 4.79 15.03 -3.37
C LEU A 78 3.52 14.92 -2.52
N PHE A 79 2.44 15.64 -2.88
CA PHE A 79 1.19 15.58 -2.12
C PHE A 79 0.55 14.20 -2.14
N LYS A 80 0.59 13.50 -3.29
CA LYS A 80 0.09 12.13 -3.43
C LYS A 80 0.85 11.17 -2.49
N ASN A 81 2.18 11.23 -2.50
CA ASN A 81 3.02 10.37 -1.67
C ASN A 81 2.92 10.73 -0.17
N PHE A 82 2.82 12.01 0.17
CA PHE A 82 2.61 12.46 1.55
C PHE A 82 1.27 11.98 2.11
N GLY A 83 0.20 12.01 1.31
CA GLY A 83 -1.11 11.50 1.70
C GLY A 83 -1.08 10.01 2.03
N MET A 84 -0.52 9.19 1.14
CA MET A 84 -0.39 7.74 1.35
C MET A 84 0.49 7.41 2.57
N SER A 85 1.61 8.11 2.72
CA SER A 85 2.53 7.96 3.85
C SER A 85 1.86 8.33 5.18
N THR A 86 1.04 9.39 5.21
CA THR A 86 0.29 9.82 6.41
C THR A 86 -0.72 8.75 6.84
N ILE A 87 -1.48 8.18 5.89
CA ILE A 87 -2.46 7.12 6.18
C ILE A 87 -1.76 5.89 6.79
N LEU A 88 -0.64 5.48 6.18
CA LEU A 88 0.21 4.39 6.69
C LEU A 88 0.67 4.64 8.12
N MET A 89 1.15 5.84 8.42
CA MET A 89 1.60 6.18 9.78
C MET A 89 0.48 6.16 10.80
N ILE A 90 -0.69 6.72 10.48
CA ILE A 90 -1.85 6.69 11.38
C ILE A 90 -2.20 5.24 11.72
N GLN A 91 -2.16 4.34 10.73
CA GLN A 91 -2.43 2.92 10.95
C GLN A 91 -1.37 2.25 11.84
N VAL A 92 -0.08 2.56 11.64
CA VAL A 92 1.01 2.08 12.50
C VAL A 92 0.86 2.59 13.93
N MET A 93 0.56 3.88 14.11
CA MET A 93 0.34 4.49 15.43
C MET A 93 -0.83 3.82 16.15
N ASN A 94 -1.95 3.61 15.46
CA ASN A 94 -3.14 2.95 16.03
C ASN A 94 -2.84 1.50 16.43
N THR A 95 -2.07 0.77 15.62
CA THR A 95 -1.69 -0.62 15.90
C THR A 95 -0.78 -0.71 17.13
N LEU A 96 0.21 0.19 17.23
CA LEU A 96 1.12 0.25 18.37
C LEU A 96 0.40 0.69 19.65
N LEU A 97 -0.49 1.68 19.55
CA LEU A 97 -1.30 2.13 20.68
C LEU A 97 -2.17 0.99 21.21
N GLY A 98 -2.82 0.24 20.32
CA GLY A 98 -3.61 -0.94 20.70
C GLY A 98 -2.77 -2.04 21.36
N TYR A 99 -1.57 -2.31 20.83
CA TYR A 99 -0.63 -3.26 21.40
C TYR A 99 -0.20 -2.85 22.83
N PHE A 100 0.22 -1.60 23.01
CA PHE A 100 0.77 -1.15 24.29
C PHE A 100 -0.28 -0.88 25.37
N LEU A 101 -1.46 -0.38 24.99
CA LEU A 101 -2.58 -0.21 25.92
C LEU A 101 -3.08 -1.55 26.45
N GLY A 102 -2.59 -2.67 25.89
CA GLY A 102 -3.01 -3.98 26.31
C GLY A 102 -4.51 -4.06 26.17
N ILE A 103 -5.05 -3.62 25.03
CA ILE A 103 -6.33 -4.13 24.54
C ILE A 103 -6.10 -5.62 24.29
N SER A 104 -5.89 -6.38 25.38
CA SER A 104 -6.31 -7.75 25.44
C SER A 104 -7.77 -7.61 25.12
N PHE A 105 -8.15 -7.99 23.90
CA PHE A 105 -9.47 -8.53 23.69
C PHE A 105 -9.59 -9.58 24.77
N GLN A 106 -10.23 -9.15 25.86
CA GLN A 106 -10.74 -9.96 26.93
C GLN A 106 -11.68 -10.82 26.13
N SER A 107 -11.14 -11.96 25.66
CA SER A 107 -11.98 -13.03 25.18
C SER A 107 -12.87 -13.20 26.37
N SER A 108 -14.12 -12.79 26.23
CA SER A 108 -15.15 -13.30 27.09
C SER A 108 -14.89 -14.80 27.02
N GLU A 109 -14.25 -15.31 28.07
CA GLU A 109 -14.62 -16.60 28.56
C GLU A 109 -16.12 -16.42 28.72
N ILE A 110 -16.85 -16.78 27.66
CA ILE A 110 -18.11 -17.47 27.81
C ILE A 110 -17.71 -18.59 28.74
N LYS A 111 -17.78 -18.29 30.05
CA LYS A 111 -18.08 -19.25 31.08
C LYS A 111 -19.38 -19.82 30.60
N SER A 112 -19.27 -20.78 29.69
CA SER A 112 -20.33 -21.70 29.42
C SER A 112 -20.55 -22.29 30.79
N ASN A 113 -21.63 -21.85 31.41
CA ASN A 113 -22.23 -22.46 32.57
C ASN A 113 -22.70 -23.85 32.15
N THR A 114 -21.77 -24.72 31.74
CA THR A 114 -21.91 -26.15 31.90
C THR A 114 -21.77 -26.35 33.40
N ALA A 115 -22.90 -26.15 34.06
CA ALA A 115 -23.17 -26.67 35.38
C ALA A 115 -22.91 -28.18 35.32
N TYR A 116 -21.68 -28.58 35.64
CA TYR A 116 -21.43 -29.92 36.14
C TYR A 116 -21.89 -29.92 37.60
N PRO A 117 -22.93 -30.70 37.95
CA PRO A 117 -23.29 -30.90 39.33
C PRO A 117 -22.31 -31.91 39.95
N VAL A 118 -21.86 -31.65 41.19
CA VAL A 118 -21.39 -32.66 42.17
C VAL A 118 -20.02 -33.27 41.81
N GLU A 119 -18.98 -33.15 42.64
CA GLU A 119 -18.86 -33.83 43.92
C GLU A 119 -18.33 -32.94 45.05
N SER A 120 -19.06 -33.02 46.17
CA SER A 120 -18.70 -32.52 47.48
C SER A 120 -17.28 -32.94 47.90
N ILE A 121 -16.40 -31.96 48.06
CA ILE A 121 -15.20 -32.11 48.89
C ILE A 121 -15.69 -32.36 50.31
N LYS A 122 -15.59 -33.61 50.77
CA LYS A 122 -15.69 -33.96 52.18
C LYS A 122 -14.61 -33.18 52.94
N VAL A 123 -15.03 -32.16 53.67
CA VAL A 123 -14.25 -31.54 54.74
C VAL A 123 -14.03 -32.62 55.79
N ILE A 124 -12.85 -33.24 55.76
CA ILE A 124 -12.37 -34.09 56.85
C ILE A 124 -12.04 -33.16 58.00
N ASN A 125 -12.96 -33.09 58.96
CA ASN A 125 -12.70 -32.65 60.32
C ASN A 125 -11.54 -33.49 60.88
N LYS A 126 -10.35 -32.90 60.94
CA LYS A 126 -9.26 -33.42 61.78
C LYS A 126 -9.30 -32.68 63.11
N LYS A 127 -10.19 -33.13 63.98
CA LYS A 127 -10.14 -32.88 65.41
C LYS A 127 -9.52 -34.10 66.08
N ASP A 128 -8.70 -33.81 67.09
CA ASP A 128 -8.18 -34.70 68.13
C ASP A 128 -6.92 -35.54 67.80
N HIS A 129 -5.77 -35.08 68.31
CA HIS A 129 -5.12 -35.74 69.45
C HIS A 129 -3.97 -34.88 70.04
N LEU A 130 -4.24 -34.34 71.23
CA LEU A 130 -3.44 -34.36 72.46
C LEU A 130 -1.89 -34.23 72.46
N ASN A 131 -1.46 -33.36 73.39
CA ASN A 131 -0.24 -33.38 74.20
C ASN A 131 1.06 -32.82 73.61
N LYS A 132 1.39 -31.57 74.01
CA LYS A 132 2.44 -31.38 75.03
C LYS A 132 2.40 -29.99 75.70
N PHE A 133 2.56 -30.08 77.02
CA PHE A 133 2.60 -29.06 78.05
C PHE A 133 3.77 -28.06 77.94
N ASP A 134 3.54 -26.93 78.65
CA ASP A 134 4.45 -25.97 79.28
C ASP A 134 5.34 -25.03 78.46
N LYS A 135 4.96 -23.74 78.44
CA LYS A 135 5.54 -22.76 79.39
C LYS A 135 4.82 -21.40 79.37
N ASN A 136 4.30 -21.03 80.54
CA ASN A 136 4.22 -19.70 81.14
C ASN A 136 3.98 -18.50 80.23
N MET A 137 2.75 -17.95 80.24
CA MET A 137 2.64 -16.50 80.38
C MET A 137 1.32 -16.12 81.08
N THR A 138 1.48 -15.17 81.98
CA THR A 138 0.61 -14.71 83.04
C THR A 138 -0.77 -14.21 82.60
N ILE A 139 -1.73 -14.61 83.42
CA ILE A 139 -3.05 -14.04 83.65
C ILE A 139 -2.99 -12.52 83.66
N ASP A 140 -3.83 -11.88 82.86
CA ASP A 140 -4.45 -10.63 83.30
C ASP A 140 -5.96 -10.67 82.98
N ASN A 141 -6.74 -10.66 84.05
CA ASN A 141 -8.19 -10.70 84.05
C ASN A 141 -8.72 -9.27 83.85
N ARG A 142 -9.41 -9.01 82.74
CA ARG A 142 -10.51 -8.03 82.80
C ARG A 142 -11.66 -8.36 81.85
N SER A 143 -12.74 -8.68 82.52
CA SER A 143 -14.14 -8.79 82.13
C SER A 143 -14.69 -7.68 81.23
N SER A 144 -15.45 -8.07 80.21
CA SER A 144 -16.82 -7.60 79.94
C SER A 144 -17.42 -8.49 78.82
N LEU A 145 -18.31 -9.46 79.09
CA LEU A 145 -19.75 -9.35 79.33
C LEU A 145 -20.55 -8.62 78.23
N TYR A 146 -21.54 -9.36 77.69
CA TYR A 146 -22.61 -9.00 76.75
C TYR A 146 -22.22 -8.86 75.25
N ASN A 147 -22.96 -9.37 74.25
CA ASN A 147 -24.29 -9.95 74.24
C ASN A 147 -24.49 -10.87 73.01
N SER A 148 -25.33 -11.88 73.22
CA SER A 148 -25.87 -12.86 72.28
C SER A 148 -27.03 -12.33 71.42
N ASN A 149 -27.38 -13.10 70.37
CA ASN A 149 -28.59 -13.05 69.54
C ASN A 149 -28.58 -11.93 68.46
N GLU A 150 -29.00 -12.14 67.22
CA GLU A 150 -30.11 -12.96 66.72
C GLU A 150 -29.82 -13.57 65.34
N ASN A 151 -30.20 -14.84 65.17
CA ASN A 151 -30.73 -15.34 63.92
C ASN A 151 -32.19 -14.86 63.82
N SER A 152 -32.64 -14.32 62.68
CA SER A 152 -33.92 -14.72 62.09
C SER A 152 -34.19 -14.04 60.75
N LEU A 153 -34.86 -14.80 59.87
CA LEU A 153 -35.90 -14.35 58.94
C LEU A 153 -35.55 -13.21 57.95
N PHE A 154 -35.45 -13.55 56.66
CA PHE A 154 -36.54 -13.30 55.71
C PHE A 154 -36.15 -13.84 54.32
N THR A 155 -36.66 -15.03 53.99
CA THR A 155 -37.00 -15.40 52.62
C THR A 155 -38.23 -14.57 52.21
N LYS A 156 -38.02 -13.56 51.38
CA LYS A 156 -39.09 -12.91 50.61
C LYS A 156 -38.77 -13.07 49.14
N GLU A 157 -39.35 -14.10 48.54
CA GLU A 157 -39.54 -14.17 47.09
C GLU A 157 -40.53 -13.06 46.71
N SER A 158 -40.02 -11.92 46.23
CA SER A 158 -40.84 -10.95 45.52
C SER A 158 -40.90 -11.35 44.05
N LYS A 159 -42.06 -11.84 43.62
CA LYS A 159 -42.45 -11.85 42.19
C LYS A 159 -42.43 -10.39 41.71
N ILE A 160 -41.46 -10.07 40.88
CA ILE A 160 -41.38 -8.76 40.22
C ILE A 160 -42.15 -8.90 38.91
N ASP A 161 -43.29 -8.21 38.84
CA ASP A 161 -44.09 -8.07 37.64
C ASP A 161 -43.28 -7.36 36.53
N GLY A 162 -43.27 -7.98 35.35
CA GLY A 162 -42.35 -7.72 34.24
C GLY A 162 -42.63 -6.49 33.37
N ASN A 163 -43.36 -5.46 33.85
CA ASN A 163 -43.80 -4.36 32.98
C ASN A 163 -43.17 -2.98 33.25
N ASN A 164 -42.26 -2.83 34.23
CA ASN A 164 -41.64 -1.53 34.54
C ASN A 164 -40.13 -1.44 34.24
N PHE A 165 -39.55 -2.42 33.53
CA PHE A 165 -38.09 -2.45 33.29
C PHE A 165 -37.64 -1.53 32.14
N GLU A 166 -38.57 -1.06 31.30
CA GLU A 166 -38.24 -0.25 30.12
C GLU A 166 -38.12 1.25 30.44
N GLU A 167 -38.85 1.75 31.44
CA GLU A 167 -38.71 3.15 31.91
C GLU A 167 -37.49 3.39 32.81
N LEU A 168 -36.95 2.36 33.46
CA LEU A 168 -35.72 2.51 34.24
C LEU A 168 -34.46 2.61 33.37
N TYR A 169 -34.51 2.07 32.14
CA TYR A 169 -33.39 2.11 31.20
C TYR A 169 -33.24 3.46 30.51
N THR A 170 -34.34 4.14 30.20
CA THR A 170 -34.30 5.45 29.52
C THR A 170 -33.79 6.58 30.41
N HIS A 171 -34.02 6.51 31.73
CA HIS A 171 -33.44 7.49 32.67
C HIS A 171 -31.94 7.26 32.91
N TYR A 172 -31.42 6.03 32.76
CA TYR A 172 -29.99 5.75 32.93
C TYR A 172 -29.15 6.17 31.74
N ILE A 173 -29.72 6.20 30.53
CA ILE A 173 -29.00 6.57 29.30
C ILE A 173 -28.82 8.09 29.17
N ASN A 174 -29.78 8.90 29.65
CA ASN A 174 -29.70 10.37 29.51
C ASN A 174 -28.87 11.09 30.60
N LYS A 175 -28.32 10.36 31.58
CA LYS A 175 -27.40 10.91 32.59
C LYS A 175 -25.94 10.49 32.36
N LYS A 176 -25.57 10.18 31.11
CA LYS A 176 -24.17 10.05 30.71
C LYS A 176 -23.56 11.43 30.47
N LYS A 177 -23.62 12.27 31.50
CA LYS A 177 -22.69 13.39 31.67
C LYS A 177 -21.29 12.80 31.67
N GLU A 178 -20.40 13.41 30.90
CA GLU A 178 -18.97 13.12 30.80
C GLU A 178 -18.46 12.36 32.02
N SER A 179 -18.27 11.05 31.86
CA SER A 179 -17.75 10.19 32.90
C SER A 179 -16.30 10.57 33.11
N SER A 180 -16.07 11.58 33.96
CA SER A 180 -14.79 11.74 34.63
C SER A 180 -14.48 10.38 35.24
N ILE A 181 -13.48 9.72 34.67
CA ILE A 181 -13.01 8.42 35.15
C ILE A 181 -12.71 8.63 36.62
N ASN A 182 -13.51 8.03 37.50
CA ASN A 182 -13.40 8.29 38.92
C ASN A 182 -12.03 7.77 39.38
N MET A 183 -11.08 8.70 39.58
CA MET A 183 -9.69 8.39 39.91
C MET A 183 -9.58 7.59 41.22
N GLU A 184 -10.61 7.66 42.05
CA GLU A 184 -10.75 6.87 43.26
C GLU A 184 -10.89 5.37 42.97
N TYR A 185 -11.62 4.99 41.92
CA TYR A 185 -11.76 3.60 41.47
C TYR A 185 -10.43 3.03 40.94
N LEU A 186 -9.63 3.83 40.23
CA LEU A 186 -8.30 3.41 39.80
C LEU A 186 -7.35 3.18 40.98
N ASN A 187 -7.47 4.00 42.04
CA ASN A 187 -6.67 3.85 43.24
C ASN A 187 -7.04 2.58 44.04
N THR A 188 -8.33 2.20 44.08
CA THR A 188 -8.77 0.98 44.77
C THR A 188 -8.38 -0.29 44.00
N VAL A 189 -8.44 -0.29 42.67
CA VAL A 189 -8.16 -1.48 41.86
C VAL A 189 -6.66 -1.77 41.72
N TYR A 190 -5.83 -0.75 41.49
CA TYR A 190 -4.40 -0.95 41.18
C TYR A 190 -3.46 -0.76 42.37
N GLY A 191 -3.95 -0.17 43.48
CA GLY A 191 -3.12 0.24 44.61
C GLY A 191 -2.10 1.34 44.24
N LYS A 192 -1.39 1.87 45.25
CA LYS A 192 -0.36 2.91 45.03
C LYS A 192 0.75 2.45 44.08
N GLN A 193 1.16 1.18 44.17
CA GLN A 193 2.20 0.59 43.34
C GLN A 193 1.76 0.46 41.87
N GLY A 194 0.55 -0.06 41.61
CA GLY A 194 0.06 -0.25 40.25
C GLY A 194 -0.21 1.06 39.50
N LYS A 195 -0.57 2.13 40.21
CA LYS A 195 -0.67 3.48 39.62
C LYS A 195 0.68 3.96 39.07
N HIS A 196 1.76 3.76 39.83
CA HIS A 196 3.10 4.17 39.39
C HIS A 196 3.54 3.38 38.14
N ASP A 197 3.27 2.08 38.10
CA ASP A 197 3.58 1.22 36.95
C ASP A 197 2.76 1.59 35.70
N LEU A 198 1.48 1.93 35.88
CA LEU A 198 0.62 2.38 34.77
C LEU A 198 1.09 3.71 34.19
N ILE A 199 1.45 4.68 35.04
CA ILE A 199 2.02 5.96 34.60
C ILE A 199 3.35 5.74 33.87
N LYS A 200 4.21 4.83 34.36
CA LYS A 200 5.47 4.49 33.71
C LYS A 200 5.25 3.90 32.31
N LYS A 201 4.26 3.01 32.15
CA LYS A 201 3.86 2.46 30.85
C LYS A 201 3.32 3.54 29.91
N ILE A 202 2.44 4.42 30.39
CA ILE A 202 1.90 5.53 29.56
C ILE A 202 3.02 6.45 29.09
N LYS A 203 3.97 6.82 29.96
CA LYS A 203 5.13 7.62 29.58
C LYS A 203 5.97 6.92 28.50
N PHE A 204 6.23 5.63 28.66
CA PHE A 204 6.95 4.85 27.67
C PHE A 204 6.26 4.87 26.30
N ILE A 205 4.94 4.64 26.26
CA ILE A 205 4.13 4.69 25.03
C ILE A 205 4.23 6.06 24.37
N TYR A 206 4.08 7.13 25.16
CA TYR A 206 4.16 8.49 24.66
C TYR A 206 5.52 8.78 24.01
N TYR A 207 6.62 8.37 24.63
CA TYR A 207 7.96 8.53 24.04
C TYR A 207 8.15 7.69 22.77
N SER A 208 7.65 6.45 22.72
CA SER A 208 7.70 5.63 21.51
C SER A 208 6.89 6.25 20.36
N ILE A 209 5.72 6.81 20.64
CA ILE A 209 4.91 7.53 19.65
C ILE A 209 5.69 8.75 19.14
N LEU A 210 6.27 9.55 20.04
CA LEU A 210 7.02 10.74 19.66
C LEU A 210 8.24 10.41 18.81
N GLU A 211 8.96 9.33 19.13
CA GLU A 211 10.08 8.82 18.34
C GLU A 211 9.64 8.41 16.91
N ILE A 212 8.51 7.73 16.79
CA ILE A 212 7.96 7.32 15.48
C ILE A 212 7.53 8.54 14.65
N VAL A 213 6.87 9.53 15.27
CA VAL A 213 6.53 10.79 14.58
C VAL A 213 7.80 11.51 14.13
N PHE A 214 8.85 11.52 14.94
CA PHE A 214 10.13 12.14 14.57
C PHE A 214 10.79 11.43 13.39
N ILE A 215 10.85 10.09 13.40
CA ILE A 215 11.35 9.29 12.27
C ILE A 215 10.53 9.57 11.00
N TYR A 216 9.21 9.68 11.11
CA TYR A 216 8.33 10.01 9.99
C TYR A 216 8.64 11.39 9.39
N ILE A 217 8.83 12.41 10.23
CA ILE A 217 9.20 13.75 9.76
C ILE A 217 10.53 13.69 9.01
N ILE A 218 11.53 12.99 9.53
CA ILE A 218 12.83 12.81 8.86
C ILE A 218 12.65 12.10 7.51
N LEU A 219 11.87 11.02 7.45
CA LEU A 219 11.62 10.28 6.23
C LEU A 219 10.99 11.16 5.14
N ASN A 220 10.01 11.99 5.50
CA ASN A 220 9.39 12.92 4.55
C ASN A 220 10.37 14.00 4.06
N ILE A 221 11.24 14.51 4.94
CA ILE A 221 12.29 15.45 4.55
C ILE A 221 13.25 14.79 3.56
N VAL A 222 13.65 13.52 3.78
CA VAL A 222 14.51 12.78 2.86
C VAL A 222 13.85 12.58 1.49
N ILE A 223 12.58 12.19 1.46
CA ILE A 223 11.82 12.03 0.20
C ILE A 223 11.71 13.37 -0.55
N LEU A 224 11.46 14.46 0.17
CA LEU A 224 11.41 15.80 -0.39
C LEU A 224 12.76 16.19 -1.01
N LEU A 225 13.86 15.98 -0.28
CA LEU A 225 15.21 16.28 -0.77
C LEU A 225 15.57 15.44 -2.00
N PHE A 226 15.24 14.15 -2.00
CA PHE A 226 15.46 13.26 -3.14
C PHE A 226 14.68 13.75 -4.38
N SER A 227 13.40 14.10 -4.21
CA SER A 227 12.57 14.65 -5.28
C SER A 227 13.14 15.97 -5.85
N ILE A 228 13.69 16.83 -4.98
CA ILE A 228 14.35 18.09 -5.41
C ILE A 228 15.63 17.79 -6.19
N ILE A 229 16.45 16.83 -5.73
CA ILE A 229 17.69 16.43 -6.39
C ILE A 229 17.39 15.89 -7.79
N ASP A 230 16.38 15.02 -7.92
CA ASP A 230 15.96 14.46 -9.21
C ASP A 230 15.53 15.57 -10.17
N VAL A 231 14.74 16.54 -9.72
CA VAL A 231 14.33 17.69 -10.54
C VAL A 231 15.53 18.55 -10.96
N ILE A 232 16.50 18.77 -10.07
CA ILE A 232 17.72 19.52 -10.40
C ILE A 232 18.57 18.76 -11.43
N PHE A 233 18.69 17.44 -11.28
CA PHE A 233 19.46 16.59 -12.18
C PHE A 233 18.82 16.53 -13.56
N GLU A 234 17.50 16.39 -13.61
CA GLU A 234 16.73 16.38 -14.86
C GLU A 234 16.82 17.74 -15.55
N ASN A 235 16.69 18.86 -14.83
CA ASN A 235 16.87 20.21 -15.39
C ASN A 235 18.28 20.45 -15.97
N LYS A 236 19.32 19.85 -15.38
CA LYS A 236 20.68 19.94 -15.94
C LYS A 236 20.81 19.15 -17.24
N ASN A 237 20.20 17.97 -17.32
CA ASN A 237 20.22 17.16 -18.54
C ASN A 237 19.38 17.78 -19.67
N ILE A 238 18.26 18.43 -19.34
CA ILE A 238 17.41 19.15 -20.32
C ILE A 238 18.18 20.28 -21.03
N LYS A 239 19.12 20.96 -20.35
CA LYS A 239 19.94 22.01 -21.01
C LYS A 239 20.88 21.46 -22.08
N ASN A 240 21.21 20.18 -22.03
CA ASN A 240 22.19 19.56 -22.93
C ASN A 240 21.56 18.80 -24.10
N ASN A 241 20.31 18.35 -23.97
CA ASN A 241 19.55 17.71 -25.05
C ASN A 241 18.37 18.58 -25.48
N LYS A 242 18.38 19.05 -26.74
CA LYS A 242 17.33 19.92 -27.31
C LYS A 242 16.01 19.20 -27.61
N ASP A 243 15.92 17.89 -27.39
CA ASP A 243 14.71 17.12 -27.60
C ASP A 243 13.90 17.12 -26.30
N TYR A 244 13.05 18.12 -26.15
CA TYR A 244 12.17 18.26 -25.00
C TYR A 244 11.12 17.14 -24.98
N ASN A 245 10.74 16.65 -23.78
CA ASN A 245 9.62 15.72 -23.55
C ASN A 245 8.25 16.39 -23.77
N ILE A 246 8.09 17.09 -24.89
CA ILE A 246 6.85 17.73 -25.27
C ILE A 246 6.18 16.82 -26.28
N ILE A 247 5.05 16.25 -25.88
CA ILE A 247 4.19 15.44 -26.74
C ILE A 247 2.99 16.27 -27.13
N GLN A 248 2.62 16.21 -28.40
CA GLN A 248 1.41 16.83 -28.88
C GLN A 248 0.22 15.94 -28.53
N ASN A 249 -0.79 16.48 -27.84
CA ASN A 249 -2.01 15.76 -27.53
C ASN A 249 -2.89 15.61 -28.79
N LYS A 250 -3.98 14.84 -28.68
CA LYS A 250 -4.93 14.61 -29.79
C LYS A 250 -5.60 15.88 -30.32
N ASN A 251 -5.62 16.96 -29.53
CA ASN A 251 -6.18 18.26 -29.90
C ASN A 251 -5.14 19.17 -30.58
N GLY A 252 -3.90 18.70 -30.77
CA GLY A 252 -2.82 19.48 -31.35
C GLY A 252 -2.09 20.38 -30.34
N GLU A 253 -2.43 20.32 -29.06
CA GLU A 253 -1.77 21.12 -28.02
C GLU A 253 -0.50 20.43 -27.54
N TRP A 254 0.56 21.22 -27.34
CA TRP A 254 1.83 20.73 -26.83
C TRP A 254 1.77 20.58 -25.31
N VAL A 255 1.96 19.36 -24.82
CA VAL A 255 1.90 19.06 -23.39
C VAL A 255 3.18 18.38 -22.93
N TYR A 256 3.62 18.72 -21.72
CA TYR A 256 4.80 18.13 -21.12
C TYR A 256 4.49 16.71 -20.60
N LYS A 257 5.26 15.72 -21.08
CA LYS A 257 5.24 14.36 -20.52
C LYS A 257 6.10 14.36 -19.27
N CYS A 258 5.49 14.17 -18.10
CA CYS A 258 6.25 14.11 -16.87
C CYS A 258 6.94 12.77 -16.69
N ASN A 259 8.27 12.75 -16.73
CA ASN A 259 9.08 11.54 -16.52
C ASN A 259 8.94 10.96 -15.10
N ILE A 260 8.59 11.81 -14.12
CA ILE A 260 8.42 11.43 -12.71
C ILE A 260 7.27 10.41 -12.52
N GLU A 261 6.35 10.28 -13.49
CA GLU A 261 5.27 9.27 -13.42
C GLU A 261 5.79 7.83 -13.39
N THR A 262 6.92 7.56 -14.04
CA THR A 262 7.55 6.22 -13.99
C THR A 262 8.05 5.89 -12.58
N LEU A 263 8.57 6.90 -11.89
CA LEU A 263 9.03 6.84 -10.50
C LEU A 263 7.86 6.69 -9.53
N ASP A 264 6.72 7.33 -9.82
CA ASP A 264 5.48 7.22 -9.06
C ASP A 264 4.93 5.79 -9.07
N PHE A 265 4.95 5.08 -10.19
CA PHE A 265 4.55 3.67 -10.22
C PHE A 265 5.42 2.81 -9.29
N SER A 266 6.74 2.95 -9.38
CA SER A 266 7.68 2.19 -8.54
C SER A 266 7.52 2.51 -7.05
N LEU A 267 7.38 3.78 -6.69
CA LEU A 267 7.13 4.18 -5.30
C LEU A 267 5.78 3.69 -4.78
N ASN A 268 4.71 3.79 -5.56
CA ASN A 268 3.40 3.27 -5.16
C ASN A 268 3.42 1.74 -4.97
N MET A 269 4.18 1.00 -5.79
CA MET A 269 4.39 -0.43 -5.58
C MET A 269 5.16 -0.72 -4.29
N ILE A 270 6.18 0.07 -3.96
CA ILE A 270 6.90 -0.05 -2.68
C ILE A 270 5.96 0.23 -1.50
N TYR A 271 5.16 1.31 -1.55
CA TYR A 271 4.18 1.62 -0.51
C TYR A 271 3.13 0.52 -0.34
N LEU A 272 2.63 -0.05 -1.44
CA LEU A 272 1.68 -1.15 -1.41
C LEU A 272 2.27 -2.40 -0.75
N LEU A 273 3.53 -2.72 -1.04
CA LEU A 273 4.22 -3.85 -0.41
C LEU A 273 4.46 -3.62 1.08
N ILE A 274 4.84 -2.42 1.48
CA ILE A 274 4.95 -2.03 2.90
C ILE A 274 3.59 -2.16 3.59
N TYR A 275 2.52 -1.68 2.96
CA TYR A 275 1.16 -1.75 3.48
C TYR A 275 0.69 -3.20 3.69
N ILE A 276 0.86 -4.05 2.68
CA ILE A 276 0.52 -5.48 2.75
C ILE A 276 1.32 -6.16 3.87
N SER A 277 2.60 -5.84 3.99
CA SER A 277 3.48 -6.38 5.04
C SER A 277 3.01 -6.01 6.45
N ILE A 278 2.56 -4.76 6.65
CA ILE A 278 2.06 -4.27 7.94
C ILE A 278 0.70 -4.93 8.29
N ILE A 279 -0.21 -5.05 7.32
CA ILE A 279 -1.53 -5.66 7.55
C ILE A 279 -1.41 -7.14 7.87
N GLN A 280 -0.62 -7.88 7.10
CA GLN A 280 -0.41 -9.30 7.34
C GLN A 280 0.20 -9.52 8.73
N LYS A 281 1.17 -8.67 9.14
CA LYS A 281 1.75 -8.69 10.50
C LYS A 281 0.71 -8.48 11.60
N SER A 282 -0.23 -7.54 11.44
CA SER A 282 -1.20 -7.24 12.50
C SER A 282 -2.28 -8.34 12.62
N VAL A 283 -2.78 -8.85 11.49
CA VAL A 283 -3.89 -9.81 11.45
C VAL A 283 -3.42 -11.22 11.82
N ILE A 284 -2.29 -11.69 11.28
CA ILE A 284 -1.80 -13.06 11.52
C ILE A 284 -1.31 -13.20 12.96
N ASN A 285 -0.60 -12.18 13.48
CA ASN A 285 -0.09 -12.21 14.85
C ASN A 285 -1.24 -12.13 15.87
N TYR A 286 -2.31 -11.40 15.55
CA TYR A 286 -3.53 -11.35 16.36
C TYR A 286 -4.27 -12.70 16.39
N ILE A 287 -4.41 -13.37 15.25
CA ILE A 287 -5.23 -14.60 15.14
C ILE A 287 -4.50 -15.82 15.71
N ILE A 288 -3.20 -15.98 15.45
CA ILE A 288 -2.53 -17.28 15.62
C ILE A 288 -1.67 -17.34 16.90
N PHE A 289 -0.99 -16.27 17.30
CA PHE A 289 0.09 -16.35 18.31
C PHE A 289 -0.27 -15.81 19.69
N LYS A 290 -1.57 -15.80 20.03
CA LYS A 290 -2.06 -15.27 21.31
C LYS A 290 -1.44 -15.96 22.54
N LYS A 291 -0.85 -17.17 22.42
CA LYS A 291 -0.30 -17.94 23.55
C LYS A 291 1.20 -18.28 23.52
N GLN A 292 1.92 -18.11 22.41
CA GLN A 292 3.30 -18.63 22.30
C GLN A 292 4.29 -17.57 21.80
N LYS A 293 5.06 -17.01 22.75
CA LYS A 293 6.08 -15.96 22.51
C LYS A 293 7.20 -16.39 21.55
N ARG A 294 7.60 -17.67 21.59
CA ARG A 294 8.77 -18.15 20.83
C ARG A 294 8.47 -18.27 19.33
N GLU A 295 7.27 -18.70 18.97
CA GLU A 295 6.87 -18.83 17.56
C GLU A 295 6.60 -17.47 16.91
N ASN A 296 6.15 -16.48 17.69
CA ASN A 296 6.02 -15.09 17.23
C ASN A 296 7.38 -14.51 16.78
N ILE A 297 8.45 -14.77 17.55
CA ILE A 297 9.81 -14.32 17.18
C ILE A 297 10.27 -14.97 15.86
N TRP A 298 10.05 -16.28 15.70
CA TRP A 298 10.43 -16.98 14.46
C TRP A 298 9.66 -16.48 13.25
N LEU A 299 8.36 -16.21 13.40
CA LEU A 299 7.56 -15.63 12.33
C LEU A 299 7.96 -14.21 11.98
N GLU A 300 8.32 -13.39 12.96
CA GLU A 300 8.84 -12.05 12.71
C GLU A 300 10.14 -12.11 11.88
N VAL A 301 11.04 -13.05 12.20
CA VAL A 301 12.25 -13.28 11.40
C VAL A 301 11.91 -13.72 9.98
N ILE A 302 11.03 -14.72 9.81
CA ILE A 302 10.64 -15.25 8.49
C ILE A 302 9.98 -14.17 7.62
N PHE A 303 9.04 -13.40 8.18
CA PHE A 303 8.35 -12.34 7.44
C PHE A 303 9.27 -11.19 7.08
N ASN A 304 10.16 -10.77 7.99
CA ASN A 304 11.17 -9.77 7.65
C ASN A 304 12.09 -10.28 6.53
N SER A 305 12.54 -11.54 6.59
CA SER A 305 13.31 -12.15 5.51
C SER A 305 12.55 -12.18 4.18
N TRP A 306 11.24 -12.42 4.20
CA TRP A 306 10.39 -12.36 2.99
C TRP A 306 10.23 -10.94 2.45
N GLY A 307 10.10 -9.94 3.33
CA GLY A 307 10.08 -8.53 2.95
C GLY A 307 11.39 -8.11 2.26
N TYR A 308 12.53 -8.48 2.85
CA TYR A 308 13.83 -8.24 2.24
C TYR A 308 14.02 -9.00 0.92
N LEU A 309 13.51 -10.22 0.80
CA LEU A 309 13.51 -10.99 -0.45
C LEU A 309 12.69 -10.29 -1.53
N MET A 310 11.50 -9.76 -1.21
CA MET A 310 10.67 -9.03 -2.18
C MET A 310 11.33 -7.74 -2.65
N ILE A 311 11.97 -6.99 -1.73
CA ILE A 311 12.78 -5.82 -2.08
C ILE A 311 13.92 -6.23 -3.01
N PHE A 312 14.64 -7.31 -2.68
CA PHE A 312 15.73 -7.83 -3.53
C PHE A 312 15.23 -8.25 -4.92
N ILE A 313 14.09 -8.93 -5.01
CA ILE A 313 13.48 -9.30 -6.30
C ILE A 313 13.13 -8.04 -7.08
N LEU A 314 12.48 -7.04 -6.49
CA LEU A 314 12.15 -5.79 -7.17
C LEU A 314 13.38 -5.06 -7.72
N PHE A 315 14.43 -4.91 -6.92
CA PHE A 315 15.69 -4.31 -7.40
C PHE A 315 16.38 -5.18 -8.47
N SER A 316 16.09 -6.48 -8.49
CA SER A 316 16.60 -7.40 -9.50
C SER A 316 15.68 -7.55 -10.71
N MET A 317 14.46 -7.02 -10.69
CA MET A 317 13.48 -7.22 -11.76
C MET A 317 13.92 -6.59 -13.08
N ASP A 318 14.64 -5.46 -13.06
CA ASP A 318 15.22 -4.89 -14.27
C ASP A 318 16.23 -5.86 -14.90
N ASN A 319 17.13 -6.44 -14.09
CA ASN A 319 18.10 -7.42 -14.55
C ASN A 319 17.42 -8.71 -15.06
N ILE A 320 16.40 -9.21 -14.35
CA ILE A 320 15.62 -10.39 -14.76
C ILE A 320 14.85 -10.11 -16.05
N TYR A 321 14.25 -8.94 -16.18
CA TYR A 321 13.54 -8.51 -17.39
C TYR A 321 14.48 -8.48 -18.61
N TYR A 322 15.70 -7.96 -18.44
CA TYR A 322 16.73 -8.00 -19.49
C TYR A 322 17.13 -9.42 -19.89
N ILE A 323 17.31 -10.32 -18.91
CA ILE A 323 17.64 -11.73 -19.15
C ILE A 323 16.50 -12.45 -19.87
N ILE A 324 15.24 -12.26 -19.43
CA ILE A 324 14.06 -12.94 -19.99
C ILE A 324 13.81 -12.50 -21.43
N LYS A 325 13.94 -11.21 -21.73
CA LYS A 325 13.73 -10.73 -23.10
C LYS A 325 14.80 -11.20 -24.07
N LYS A 326 15.95 -11.72 -23.60
CA LYS A 326 17.12 -12.08 -24.43
C LYS A 326 17.52 -10.98 -25.43
N LYS A 327 17.17 -9.74 -25.12
CA LYS A 327 17.45 -8.54 -25.94
C LYS A 327 18.41 -7.58 -25.25
N GLY A 328 18.99 -7.98 -24.11
CA GLY A 328 19.98 -7.16 -23.40
C GLY A 328 21.20 -6.81 -24.26
N ASP A 329 21.55 -7.68 -25.21
CA ASP A 329 22.70 -7.48 -26.10
C ASP A 329 22.32 -6.73 -27.40
N ASP A 330 21.04 -6.43 -27.62
CA ASP A 330 20.57 -5.71 -28.81
C ASP A 330 20.68 -4.20 -28.55
N TYR A 331 21.87 -3.65 -28.82
CA TYR A 331 22.20 -2.25 -28.60
C TYR A 331 21.29 -1.28 -29.40
N TYR A 332 20.64 -1.73 -30.49
CA TYR A 332 19.68 -0.90 -31.22
C TYR A 332 18.43 -0.53 -30.41
N SER A 333 18.15 -1.26 -29.32
CA SER A 333 17.08 -0.91 -28.40
C SER A 333 17.42 0.27 -27.47
N PHE A 334 18.71 0.59 -27.33
CA PHE A 334 19.21 1.67 -26.46
C PHE A 334 19.74 2.87 -27.24
N PHE A 335 20.30 2.64 -28.43
CA PHE A 335 20.85 3.68 -29.28
C PHE A 335 19.88 4.01 -30.42
N VAL A 336 19.19 5.13 -30.28
CA VAL A 336 18.40 5.69 -31.39
C VAL A 336 19.36 6.43 -32.33
N TYR A 337 19.93 5.70 -33.29
CA TYR A 337 20.75 6.32 -34.33
C TYR A 337 19.86 6.90 -35.43
N PRO A 338 20.04 8.18 -35.83
CA PRO A 338 19.25 8.75 -36.91
C PRO A 338 19.65 8.12 -38.25
N ASN A 339 18.82 7.22 -38.77
CA ASN A 339 19.04 6.55 -40.07
C ASN A 339 18.82 7.46 -41.29
N LYS A 340 18.60 8.76 -41.07
CA LYS A 340 18.34 9.77 -42.10
C LYS A 340 19.53 10.74 -42.18
N LYS A 341 19.84 11.21 -43.40
CA LYS A 341 20.82 12.29 -43.57
C LYS A 341 20.33 13.56 -42.87
N LEU A 342 21.26 14.37 -42.35
CA LEU A 342 20.95 15.68 -41.77
C LEU A 342 20.22 16.52 -42.83
N CYS A 343 19.05 17.07 -42.49
CA CYS A 343 18.37 18.01 -43.38
C CYS A 343 19.20 19.28 -43.52
N ILE A 344 19.63 19.62 -44.74
CA ILE A 344 20.45 20.82 -44.98
C ILE A 344 19.66 22.10 -44.68
N LEU A 345 18.36 22.12 -44.97
CA LEU A 345 17.52 23.31 -44.77
C LEU A 345 17.27 23.64 -43.29
N HIS A 346 17.05 22.61 -42.47
CA HIS A 346 16.66 22.77 -41.06
C HIS A 346 17.80 22.44 -40.08
N HIS A 347 18.94 21.97 -40.58
CA HIS A 347 20.04 21.42 -39.76
C HIS A 347 19.56 20.47 -38.66
N SER A 348 18.59 19.59 -39.01
CA SER A 348 17.95 18.65 -38.09
C SER A 348 17.74 17.28 -38.73
N TYR A 349 17.78 16.22 -37.91
CA TYR A 349 17.50 14.83 -38.31
C TYR A 349 16.01 14.46 -38.22
N THR A 350 15.19 15.30 -37.58
CA THR A 350 13.79 15.00 -37.21
C THR A 350 12.75 15.84 -37.95
N CYS A 351 13.16 16.60 -38.98
CA CYS A 351 12.23 17.44 -39.72
C CYS A 351 11.26 16.60 -40.60
N GLY A 352 10.10 17.19 -40.92
CA GLY A 352 9.09 16.57 -41.80
C GLY A 352 9.48 16.51 -43.28
N CYS A 353 10.72 16.85 -43.64
CA CYS A 353 11.20 16.73 -45.01
C CYS A 353 11.37 15.26 -45.41
N VAL A 354 11.19 14.97 -46.69
CA VAL A 354 11.54 13.67 -47.27
C VAL A 354 13.07 13.58 -47.30
N LEU A 355 13.65 12.92 -46.32
CA LEU A 355 15.09 12.70 -46.21
C LEU A 355 15.45 11.32 -46.75
N GLU A 356 16.51 11.26 -47.56
CA GLU A 356 17.10 10.00 -47.99
C GLU A 356 17.62 9.23 -46.76
N LYS A 357 17.29 7.92 -46.71
CA LYS A 357 17.94 7.00 -45.77
C LYS A 357 19.43 6.92 -46.13
N LYS A 358 20.30 6.88 -45.12
CA LYS A 358 21.71 6.51 -45.36
C LYS A 358 21.73 5.07 -45.88
N SER A 359 22.39 4.84 -47.00
CA SER A 359 22.47 3.53 -47.66
C SER A 359 23.43 2.55 -46.97
N ASN A 360 24.16 2.98 -45.94
CA ASN A 360 25.22 2.21 -45.31
C ASN A 360 24.85 1.93 -43.85
N GLU A 361 24.10 0.86 -43.61
CA GLU A 361 23.85 0.33 -42.26
C GLU A 361 25.18 0.00 -41.55
N ASP A 362 26.23 -0.41 -42.28
CA ASP A 362 27.53 -0.77 -41.71
C ASP A 362 28.22 0.35 -40.89
N THR A 363 27.93 1.63 -41.19
CA THR A 363 28.55 2.76 -40.47
C THR A 363 27.90 3.08 -39.13
N SER A 364 26.68 2.59 -38.84
CA SER A 364 26.07 2.80 -37.52
C SER A 364 26.69 1.90 -36.46
N ASP A 365 27.07 0.69 -36.84
CA ASP A 365 27.51 -0.33 -35.90
C ASP A 365 28.88 0.01 -35.32
N GLU A 366 29.80 0.48 -36.18
CA GLU A 366 31.14 0.91 -35.78
C GLU A 366 31.10 2.07 -34.76
N ASN A 367 30.19 3.04 -34.95
CA ASN A 367 30.01 4.16 -34.03
C ASN A 367 29.38 3.74 -32.70
N ILE A 368 28.46 2.77 -32.73
CA ILE A 368 27.83 2.25 -31.52
C ILE A 368 28.85 1.44 -30.71
N GLU A 369 29.67 0.61 -31.37
CA GLU A 369 30.75 -0.13 -30.72
C GLU A 369 31.80 0.79 -30.08
N GLU A 370 32.18 1.88 -30.76
CA GLU A 370 33.10 2.88 -30.21
C GLU A 370 32.50 3.56 -28.98
N PHE A 371 31.21 3.93 -29.04
CA PHE A 371 30.51 4.52 -27.91
C PHE A 371 30.37 3.55 -26.73
N ILE A 372 30.04 2.29 -26.97
CA ILE A 372 29.94 1.25 -25.93
C ILE A 372 31.31 1.05 -25.27
N SER A 373 32.37 0.98 -26.07
CA SER A 373 33.75 0.85 -25.58
C SER A 373 34.14 2.05 -24.71
N PHE A 374 33.79 3.25 -25.14
CA PHE A 374 33.98 4.47 -24.38
C PHE A 374 33.17 4.47 -23.07
N TYR A 375 31.92 4.02 -23.11
CA TYR A 375 31.06 3.92 -21.93
C TYR A 375 31.63 2.92 -20.92
N LEU A 376 32.03 1.72 -21.36
CA LEU A 376 32.64 0.68 -20.52
C LEU A 376 33.92 1.22 -19.84
N PHE A 377 34.77 1.89 -20.62
CA PHE A 377 35.94 2.58 -20.10
C PHE A 377 35.56 3.64 -19.05
N CYS A 378 34.47 4.38 -19.25
CA CYS A 378 33.96 5.39 -18.30
C CYS A 378 33.31 4.78 -17.05
N SER A 379 32.66 3.62 -17.14
CA SER A 379 32.01 2.94 -16.02
C SER A 379 32.99 2.21 -15.09
N ASP A 380 34.19 1.87 -15.57
CA ASP A 380 35.19 1.17 -14.76
C ASP A 380 35.80 2.09 -13.70
N ILE A 381 35.29 2.02 -12.47
CA ILE A 381 35.77 2.85 -11.35
C ILE A 381 37.17 2.41 -10.89
N LEU A 382 37.50 1.13 -11.11
CA LEU A 382 38.74 0.49 -10.67
C LEU A 382 39.43 -0.18 -11.86
N ILE A 383 40.70 0.14 -12.09
CA ILE A 383 41.55 -0.61 -13.02
C ILE A 383 42.68 -1.30 -12.29
N ASN A 384 43.06 -2.47 -12.80
CA ASN A 384 44.28 -3.14 -12.40
C ASN A 384 45.44 -2.66 -13.28
N TYR A 385 46.32 -1.83 -12.74
CA TYR A 385 47.49 -1.33 -13.46
C TYR A 385 48.75 -1.85 -12.78
N ASN A 386 49.50 -2.72 -13.47
CA ASN A 386 50.70 -3.41 -12.96
C ASN A 386 50.46 -4.19 -11.65
N GLY A 387 49.36 -4.94 -11.58
CA GLY A 387 49.03 -5.79 -10.41
C GLY A 387 48.53 -5.02 -9.18
N ARG A 388 48.27 -3.72 -9.30
CA ARG A 388 47.68 -2.89 -8.24
C ARG A 388 46.37 -2.29 -8.71
N ILE A 389 45.34 -2.45 -7.88
CA ILE A 389 44.03 -1.82 -8.09
C ILE A 389 44.17 -0.32 -7.83
N LYS A 390 43.85 0.50 -8.83
CA LYS A 390 43.83 1.97 -8.73
C LYS A 390 42.43 2.49 -9.02
N PHE A 391 41.98 3.41 -8.18
CA PHE A 391 40.77 4.19 -8.44
C PHE A 391 41.08 5.25 -9.50
N ILE A 392 40.35 5.24 -10.61
CA ILE A 392 40.53 6.27 -11.65
C ILE A 392 39.49 7.36 -11.48
N THR A 393 39.94 8.59 -11.32
CA THR A 393 39.07 9.77 -11.42
C THR A 393 38.82 10.12 -12.89
N MET A 394 37.66 10.71 -13.22
CA MET A 394 37.32 11.10 -14.60
C MET A 394 38.40 11.97 -15.28
N LYS A 395 39.09 12.83 -14.52
CA LYS A 395 40.22 13.63 -15.03
C LYS A 395 41.37 12.78 -15.56
N ASN A 396 41.65 11.63 -14.92
CA ASN A 396 42.69 10.72 -15.37
C ASN A 396 42.24 9.91 -16.59
N LYS A 397 40.96 9.55 -16.67
CA LYS A 397 40.39 8.87 -17.85
C LYS A 397 40.52 9.71 -19.11
N LEU A 398 40.18 11.00 -19.03
CA LEU A 398 40.30 11.93 -20.16
C LEU A 398 41.73 12.09 -20.68
N LYS A 399 42.76 11.95 -19.81
CA LYS A 399 44.16 11.99 -20.24
C LYS A 399 44.57 10.78 -21.10
N PHE A 400 43.93 9.63 -20.93
CA PHE A 400 44.19 8.45 -21.75
C PHE A 400 43.55 8.54 -23.14
N LEU A 401 42.51 9.35 -23.29
CA LEU A 401 41.79 9.56 -24.56
C LEU A 401 42.39 10.69 -25.41
N SER A 402 43.25 11.52 -24.83
CA SER A 402 43.91 12.64 -25.50
C SER A 402 45.28 12.28 -26.11
N CYS A 403 45.62 10.99 -26.16
CA CYS A 403 46.83 10.45 -26.78
C CYS A 403 46.43 9.66 -28.02
#